data_AF-H1XRK6-F1
#
_entry.id   AF-H1XRK6-F1
#
_cell.length_a   1.000
_cell.length_b   1.000
_cell.length_c   1.000
_cell.angle_alpha   90.00
_cell.angle_beta   90.00
_cell.angle_gamma   90.00
#
_symmetry.space_group_name_H-M   'P 1'
#
loop_
_entity.id
_entity.type
_entity.pdbx_description
1 polymer ?
#
loop_
_entity_poly.entity_id
_entity_poly.type
_entity_poly.pdbx_seq_one_letter_code
_entity_poly.pdbx_strand_id
1 'polypeptide(L)'
;MFRSIKFILAFMLGLSFTLPLWAQKTKNYEKIFSMPEIERRASEKYIRQTELPTRRYQDDLIIQARDTVNYNILLNKGDLLIQGVVNGDVVVLFGDIRIESFAVVNGNVTAINGKIRQEAQSTVTGNQIETNLKNLFPAREFGKDYDEDILEKYLSRYTRPYGSSYSSLTVRSQKESDLLFRYNRVQGVFLGVSIPKMLPRKQRYLSVHGFLGYGFSDQKTRYELAVDHWFFSPDTFRFELGAALYDKIESKDTWLISSLENTLAAFFLNDDYLDYYQRKGYELHASQNLTAHFKGLVAYRNDRYYSVVKTTDWALFKDDDRFPDNPQIDAGRMRSWYGELSWDTRSNPQLARNGSLVKLSVESSTKKMKSDFSFNQYIFEFRKYQRLGPWERLDVRLKAATSEGVVPLQKRFHLGGISTLRAFNYRSLNAGGFGGDRLLLLNLEYFINPRLFHFPVVFGDDFHYVVFFDMGHVWNRADVAQKDGWSEGFEHLQLKDFKSDLGIALTNASGRFRLNIAKRLDTSHKAWKVSFRINKPF
;
A
#
# COMPACT_ATOMS: atom_id res chain seq x y z
N MET A 1 -0.95 22.09 20.35
CA MET A 1 -1.47 22.97 19.28
C MET A 1 -0.36 23.65 18.48
N PHE A 2 0.61 24.31 19.11
CA PHE A 2 1.75 24.98 18.42
C PHE A 2 2.76 24.05 17.69
N ARG A 3 2.70 22.73 17.94
CA ARG A 3 3.60 21.69 17.38
C ARG A 3 3.38 21.43 15.87
N SER A 4 2.17 21.66 15.34
CA SER A 4 1.78 21.34 13.97
C SER A 4 2.08 22.46 12.95
N ILE A 5 2.19 23.70 13.43
CA ILE A 5 2.34 24.90 12.59
C ILE A 5 3.79 25.09 12.13
N LYS A 6 4.77 24.80 12.99
CA LYS A 6 6.21 24.86 12.65
C LYS A 6 6.60 23.83 11.57
N PHE A 7 5.90 22.69 11.54
CA PHE A 7 6.09 21.62 10.55
C PHE A 7 5.61 22.03 9.13
N ILE A 8 4.50 22.75 9.03
CA ILE A 8 3.95 23.22 7.74
C ILE A 8 4.89 24.25 7.07
N LEU A 9 5.47 25.14 7.87
CA LEU A 9 6.39 26.18 7.40
C LEU A 9 7.75 25.62 6.93
N ALA A 10 8.30 24.63 7.64
CA ALA A 10 9.56 24.00 7.25
C ALA A 10 9.45 23.13 5.98
N PHE A 11 8.29 22.51 5.77
CA PHE A 11 8.01 21.68 4.59
C PHE A 11 7.94 22.49 3.29
N MET A 12 7.47 23.75 3.34
CA MET A 12 7.37 24.62 2.15
C MET A 12 8.73 25.19 1.70
N LEU A 13 9.69 25.37 2.61
CA LEU A 13 10.98 26.00 2.30
C LEU A 13 12.00 25.05 1.66
N GLY A 14 11.95 23.75 1.97
CA GLY A 14 12.93 22.75 1.53
C GLY A 14 12.83 22.31 0.06
N LEU A 15 11.71 22.59 -0.62
CA LEU A 15 11.48 22.20 -2.03
C LEU A 15 12.13 23.15 -3.06
N SER A 16 12.68 24.28 -2.61
CA SER A 16 13.05 25.40 -3.49
C SER A 16 14.47 25.33 -4.08
N PHE A 17 15.33 24.43 -3.59
CA PHE A 17 16.75 24.44 -3.97
C PHE A 17 17.18 23.05 -4.45
N THR A 18 17.14 22.83 -5.77
CA THR A 18 18.24 22.18 -6.54
C THR A 18 17.87 21.99 -8.03
N LEU A 19 18.87 22.24 -8.89
CA LEU A 19 19.05 21.82 -10.30
C LEU A 19 18.58 22.74 -11.45
N PRO A 20 19.35 23.80 -11.78
CA PRO A 20 19.27 24.48 -13.05
C PRO A 20 20.37 23.92 -13.99
N LEU A 21 20.03 22.94 -14.84
CA LEU A 21 20.68 22.66 -16.15
C LEU A 21 20.15 21.35 -16.80
N TRP A 22 19.57 20.42 -16.01
CA TRP A 22 18.74 19.29 -16.51
C TRP A 22 17.27 19.68 -16.75
N ALA A 23 16.86 20.87 -16.28
CA ALA A 23 15.47 21.33 -16.21
C ALA A 23 14.85 21.70 -17.56
N GLN A 24 15.64 21.99 -18.60
CA GLN A 24 15.10 22.52 -19.85
C GLN A 24 14.58 21.42 -20.79
N LYS A 25 15.27 20.27 -20.86
CA LYS A 25 14.85 19.09 -21.66
C LYS A 25 13.74 18.29 -20.95
N THR A 26 13.77 18.22 -19.62
CA THR A 26 12.71 17.57 -18.79
C THR A 26 11.41 18.37 -18.77
N LYS A 27 11.45 19.71 -18.71
CA LYS A 27 10.25 20.56 -18.79
C LYS A 27 9.42 20.32 -20.06
N ASN A 28 10.06 19.98 -21.17
CA ASN A 28 9.36 19.75 -22.44
C ASN A 28 8.57 18.43 -22.39
N TYR A 29 9.18 17.33 -21.92
CA TYR A 29 8.48 16.04 -21.77
C TYR A 29 7.44 16.05 -20.64
N GLU A 30 7.66 16.76 -19.54
CA GLU A 30 6.65 16.91 -18.49
C GLU A 30 5.39 17.63 -18.99
N LYS A 31 5.54 18.62 -19.87
CA LYS A 31 4.40 19.28 -20.53
C LYS A 31 3.69 18.33 -21.51
N ILE A 32 4.45 17.62 -22.34
CA ILE A 32 3.91 16.68 -23.36
C ILE A 32 3.17 15.50 -22.71
N PHE A 33 3.64 14.99 -21.58
CA PHE A 33 3.02 13.86 -20.87
C PHE A 33 2.22 14.32 -19.64
N SER A 34 1.86 15.60 -19.59
CA SER A 34 1.02 16.15 -18.53
C SER A 34 -0.41 15.62 -18.65
N MET A 35 -1.12 15.55 -17.53
CA MET A 35 -2.51 15.11 -17.53
C MET A 35 -3.42 15.98 -18.43
N PRO A 36 -3.31 17.32 -18.45
CA PRO A 36 -4.08 18.15 -19.38
C PRO A 36 -3.83 17.82 -20.85
N GLU A 37 -2.58 17.53 -21.23
CA GLU A 37 -2.22 17.17 -22.60
C GLU A 37 -2.74 15.78 -22.98
N ILE A 38 -2.67 14.82 -22.05
CA ILE A 38 -3.27 13.49 -22.21
C ILE A 38 -4.78 13.61 -22.44
N GLU A 39 -5.46 14.40 -21.61
CA GLU A 39 -6.89 14.64 -21.75
C GLU A 39 -7.24 15.31 -23.08
N ARG A 40 -6.46 16.31 -23.51
CA ARG A 40 -6.63 16.97 -24.82
C ARG A 40 -6.54 15.97 -25.96
N ARG A 41 -5.46 15.16 -25.99
CA ARG A 41 -5.22 14.13 -27.02
C ARG A 41 -6.30 13.05 -27.01
N ALA A 42 -6.76 12.64 -25.83
CA ALA A 42 -7.84 11.67 -25.70
C ALA A 42 -9.15 12.22 -26.26
N SER A 43 -9.50 13.47 -25.93
CA SER A 43 -10.67 14.16 -26.50
C SER A 43 -10.59 14.24 -28.02
N GLU A 44 -9.48 14.74 -28.57
CA GLU A 44 -9.30 14.90 -30.03
C GLU A 44 -9.39 13.58 -30.79
N LYS A 45 -8.93 12.48 -30.18
CA LYS A 45 -8.87 11.18 -30.85
C LYS A 45 -10.16 10.38 -30.74
N TYR A 46 -10.85 10.45 -29.60
CA TYR A 46 -11.94 9.53 -29.27
C TYR A 46 -13.31 10.18 -29.09
N ILE A 47 -13.39 11.50 -28.94
CA ILE A 47 -14.67 12.23 -28.99
C ILE A 47 -14.92 12.64 -30.44
N ARG A 48 -16.02 12.15 -31.01
CA ARG A 48 -16.47 12.36 -32.40
C ARG A 48 -17.71 13.22 -32.50
N GLN A 49 -18.59 13.18 -31.52
CA GLN A 49 -19.78 14.04 -31.42
C GLN A 49 -19.39 15.45 -30.93
N THR A 50 -18.62 16.18 -31.73
CA THR A 50 -18.04 17.49 -31.35
C THR A 50 -19.08 18.60 -31.20
N GLU A 51 -20.28 18.39 -31.70
CA GLU A 51 -21.46 19.25 -31.52
C GLU A 51 -22.00 19.24 -30.08
N LEU A 52 -21.68 18.20 -29.30
CA LEU A 52 -22.07 18.10 -27.90
C LEU A 52 -20.97 18.65 -26.96
N PRO A 53 -21.35 19.35 -25.87
CA PRO A 53 -20.37 19.80 -24.90
C PRO A 53 -19.66 18.59 -24.24
N THR A 54 -18.38 18.73 -23.90
CA THR A 54 -17.64 17.69 -23.15
C THR A 54 -17.55 18.07 -21.68
N ARG A 55 -18.12 17.23 -20.80
CA ARG A 55 -17.96 17.38 -19.36
C ARG A 55 -16.81 16.53 -18.84
N ARG A 56 -15.96 17.15 -18.01
CA ARG A 56 -14.77 16.53 -17.44
C ARG A 56 -15.01 16.14 -15.99
N TYR A 57 -14.61 14.93 -15.64
CA TYR A 57 -14.73 14.37 -14.29
C TYR A 57 -13.38 13.83 -13.83
N GLN A 58 -13.10 13.98 -12.53
CA GLN A 58 -11.86 13.49 -11.90
C GLN A 58 -12.12 12.41 -10.82
N ASP A 59 -13.39 12.35 -10.37
CA ASP A 59 -14.06 11.31 -9.57
C ASP A 59 -14.57 10.13 -10.41
N ASP A 60 -14.95 9.05 -9.73
CA ASP A 60 -15.89 8.09 -10.27
C ASP A 60 -17.22 8.77 -10.59
N LEU A 61 -17.90 8.30 -11.63
CA LEU A 61 -19.17 8.84 -12.07
C LEU A 61 -20.19 7.73 -12.17
N ILE A 62 -21.40 7.99 -11.70
CA ILE A 62 -22.54 7.11 -11.86
C ILE A 62 -23.61 7.88 -12.61
N ILE A 63 -24.04 7.35 -13.76
CA ILE A 63 -25.24 7.81 -14.46
C ILE A 63 -26.39 6.94 -13.97
N GLN A 64 -27.25 7.47 -13.12
CA GLN A 64 -28.31 6.70 -12.46
C GLN A 64 -29.35 6.22 -13.47
N ALA A 65 -30.12 5.19 -13.14
CA ALA A 65 -31.10 4.57 -14.06
C ALA A 65 -32.16 5.53 -14.64
N ARG A 66 -32.45 6.64 -13.93
CA ARG A 66 -33.42 7.66 -14.36
C ARG A 66 -32.77 8.87 -15.05
N ASP A 67 -31.44 8.91 -15.11
CA ASP A 67 -30.71 10.03 -15.68
C ASP A 67 -30.57 9.86 -17.19
N THR A 68 -30.81 10.95 -17.91
CA THR A 68 -30.44 11.09 -19.32
C THR A 68 -29.47 12.25 -19.45
N VAL A 69 -28.25 11.98 -19.90
CA VAL A 69 -27.22 13.01 -20.10
C VAL A 69 -27.00 13.25 -21.59
N ASN A 70 -26.99 14.52 -22.00
CA ASN A 70 -26.84 14.95 -23.40
C ASN A 70 -25.52 15.70 -23.58
N TYR A 71 -24.41 15.03 -23.34
CA TYR A 71 -23.06 15.57 -23.47
C TYR A 71 -22.02 14.45 -23.53
N ASN A 72 -20.85 14.75 -24.09
CA ASN A 72 -19.70 13.84 -24.04
C ASN A 72 -19.12 13.78 -22.63
N ILE A 73 -18.63 12.60 -22.24
CA ILE A 73 -18.02 12.36 -20.93
C ILE A 73 -16.53 12.12 -21.12
N LEU A 74 -15.70 12.93 -20.48
CA LEU A 74 -14.29 12.62 -20.27
C LEU A 74 -14.04 12.43 -18.77
N LEU A 75 -13.76 11.21 -18.36
CA LEU A 75 -13.50 10.88 -16.96
C LEU A 75 -12.04 10.49 -16.79
N ASN A 76 -11.41 11.01 -15.75
CA ASN A 76 -10.01 10.77 -15.43
C ASN A 76 -9.88 10.24 -14.00
N LYS A 77 -9.12 9.16 -13.77
CA LYS A 77 -8.80 8.62 -12.42
C LYS A 77 -10.01 8.16 -11.58
N GLY A 78 -11.11 7.80 -12.22
CA GLY A 78 -12.26 7.13 -11.60
C GLY A 78 -12.85 6.07 -12.53
N ASP A 79 -13.76 5.26 -12.02
CA ASP A 79 -14.54 4.30 -12.79
C ASP A 79 -15.90 4.93 -13.14
N LEU A 80 -16.44 4.58 -14.31
CA LEU A 80 -17.74 5.02 -14.78
C LEU A 80 -18.76 3.88 -14.69
N LEU A 81 -19.85 4.09 -13.97
CA LEU A 81 -21.01 3.21 -13.94
C LEU A 81 -22.16 3.86 -14.70
N ILE A 82 -22.72 3.17 -15.68
CA ILE A 82 -23.84 3.65 -16.49
C ILE A 82 -25.04 2.74 -16.24
N GLN A 83 -26.08 3.30 -15.65
CA GLN A 83 -27.38 2.65 -15.42
C GLN A 83 -28.49 3.31 -16.25
N GLY A 84 -28.34 4.62 -16.55
CA GLY A 84 -29.28 5.41 -17.35
C GLY A 84 -28.89 5.56 -18.81
N VAL A 85 -29.20 6.71 -19.40
CA VAL A 85 -29.00 7.02 -20.82
C VAL A 85 -27.90 8.08 -21.00
N VAL A 86 -26.93 7.79 -21.85
CA VAL A 86 -25.87 8.71 -22.27
C VAL A 86 -25.98 8.99 -23.75
N ASN A 87 -26.38 10.20 -24.11
CA ASN A 87 -26.36 10.71 -25.48
C ASN A 87 -25.08 11.51 -25.68
N GLY A 88 -24.01 10.81 -26.07
CA GLY A 88 -22.67 11.38 -26.23
C GLY A 88 -21.58 10.30 -26.20
N ASP A 89 -20.39 10.67 -26.65
CA ASP A 89 -19.21 9.81 -26.55
C ASP A 89 -18.66 9.78 -25.11
N VAL A 90 -18.17 8.61 -24.72
CA VAL A 90 -17.63 8.33 -23.40
C VAL A 90 -16.16 7.96 -23.53
N VAL A 91 -15.30 8.70 -22.83
CA VAL A 91 -13.87 8.42 -22.72
C VAL A 91 -13.48 8.36 -21.24
N VAL A 92 -12.96 7.21 -20.81
CA VAL A 92 -12.47 7.03 -19.44
C VAL A 92 -10.97 6.74 -19.45
N LEU A 93 -10.22 7.57 -18.74
CA LEU A 93 -8.78 7.49 -18.56
C LEU A 93 -8.46 6.86 -17.20
N PHE A 94 -7.73 5.74 -17.23
CA PHE A 94 -7.24 5.04 -16.04
C PHE A 94 -8.35 4.45 -15.16
N GLY A 95 -9.52 4.27 -15.74
CA GLY A 95 -10.76 3.84 -15.11
C GLY A 95 -11.48 2.76 -15.90
N ASP A 96 -12.31 1.96 -15.24
CA ASP A 96 -13.17 0.98 -15.88
C ASP A 96 -14.52 1.60 -16.21
N ILE A 97 -15.15 1.09 -17.26
CA ILE A 97 -16.52 1.44 -17.64
C ILE A 97 -17.38 0.21 -17.39
N ARG A 98 -18.44 0.36 -16.60
CA ARG A 98 -19.47 -0.66 -16.42
C ARG A 98 -20.79 -0.12 -16.93
N ILE A 99 -21.43 -0.88 -17.82
CA ILE A 99 -22.71 -0.55 -18.43
C ILE A 99 -23.70 -1.60 -17.95
N GLU A 100 -24.54 -1.24 -17.00
CA GLU A 100 -25.51 -2.15 -16.37
C GLU A 100 -26.71 -2.40 -17.27
N SER A 101 -27.46 -3.45 -16.94
CA SER A 101 -28.66 -3.87 -17.66
C SER A 101 -29.62 -2.70 -17.88
N PHE A 102 -30.18 -2.60 -19.09
CA PHE A 102 -31.07 -1.53 -19.56
C PHE A 102 -30.45 -0.14 -19.76
N ALA A 103 -29.16 0.06 -19.43
CA ALA A 103 -28.47 1.30 -19.77
C ALA A 103 -28.27 1.44 -21.28
N VAL A 104 -28.27 2.68 -21.77
CA VAL A 104 -28.10 2.99 -23.19
C VAL A 104 -27.02 4.05 -23.37
N VAL A 105 -26.02 3.76 -24.19
CA VAL A 105 -25.01 4.74 -24.63
C VAL A 105 -25.16 4.97 -26.13
N ASN A 106 -25.69 6.13 -26.49
CA ASN A 106 -25.85 6.59 -27.86
C ASN A 106 -24.56 7.31 -28.34
N GLY A 107 -23.45 6.59 -28.36
CA GLY A 107 -22.13 7.10 -28.72
C GLY A 107 -21.03 6.04 -28.61
N ASN A 108 -19.80 6.44 -28.89
CA ASN A 108 -18.62 5.60 -28.73
C ASN A 108 -18.23 5.50 -27.25
N VAL A 109 -17.67 4.36 -26.84
CA VAL A 109 -17.20 4.10 -25.49
C VAL A 109 -15.73 3.70 -25.54
N THR A 110 -14.86 4.50 -24.95
CA THR A 110 -13.42 4.26 -24.95
C THR A 110 -12.87 4.19 -23.53
N ALA A 111 -12.21 3.09 -23.18
CA ALA A 111 -11.44 2.96 -21.94
C ALA A 111 -9.94 2.95 -22.26
N ILE A 112 -9.22 3.96 -21.79
CA ILE A 112 -7.76 4.09 -21.95
C ILE A 112 -7.08 3.60 -20.66
N ASN A 113 -6.31 2.52 -20.78
CA ASN A 113 -5.79 1.75 -19.65
C ASN A 113 -6.89 1.34 -18.67
N GLY A 114 -8.04 0.92 -19.20
CA GLY A 114 -9.21 0.48 -18.47
C GLY A 114 -9.90 -0.66 -19.21
N LYS A 115 -10.94 -1.24 -18.61
CA LYS A 115 -11.80 -2.25 -19.23
C LYS A 115 -13.23 -1.75 -19.35
N ILE A 116 -13.93 -2.24 -20.36
CA ILE A 116 -15.35 -2.02 -20.59
C ILE A 116 -16.07 -3.33 -20.23
N ARG A 117 -17.05 -3.25 -19.33
CA ARG A 117 -17.90 -4.37 -18.95
C ARG A 117 -19.34 -4.02 -19.26
N GLN A 118 -19.93 -4.74 -20.19
CA GLN A 118 -21.31 -4.56 -20.61
C GLN A 118 -22.16 -5.74 -20.16
N GLU A 119 -23.33 -5.48 -19.56
CA GLU A 119 -24.31 -6.51 -19.21
C GLU A 119 -25.24 -6.85 -20.38
N ALA A 120 -25.83 -8.04 -20.39
CA ALA A 120 -26.52 -8.64 -21.54
C ALA A 120 -27.74 -7.86 -22.06
N GLN A 121 -28.28 -6.90 -21.30
CA GLN A 121 -29.47 -6.11 -21.65
C GLN A 121 -29.18 -4.61 -21.83
N SER A 122 -27.92 -4.20 -21.91
CA SER A 122 -27.55 -2.82 -22.17
C SER A 122 -27.18 -2.60 -23.63
N THR A 123 -27.27 -1.36 -24.11
CA THR A 123 -27.02 -1.03 -25.53
C THR A 123 -25.93 0.03 -25.66
N VAL A 124 -24.96 -0.20 -26.55
CA VAL A 124 -23.99 0.80 -27.01
C VAL A 124 -24.12 0.89 -28.53
N THR A 125 -24.50 2.06 -29.06
CA THR A 125 -24.73 2.21 -30.50
C THR A 125 -23.45 2.49 -31.28
N GLY A 126 -22.42 3.03 -30.64
CA GLY A 126 -21.11 3.30 -31.22
C GLY A 126 -20.07 2.21 -30.96
N ASN A 127 -18.81 2.52 -31.26
CA ASN A 127 -17.70 1.59 -31.08
C ASN A 127 -17.28 1.49 -29.61
N GLN A 128 -16.93 0.28 -29.17
CA GLN A 128 -16.31 0.03 -27.88
C GLN A 128 -14.81 -0.21 -28.08
N ILE A 129 -13.99 0.62 -27.44
CA ILE A 129 -12.53 0.63 -27.62
C ILE A 129 -11.85 0.51 -26.27
N GLU A 130 -11.25 -0.65 -26.00
CA GLU A 130 -10.26 -0.81 -24.94
C GLU A 130 -8.87 -0.54 -25.52
N THR A 131 -8.14 0.43 -24.96
CA THR A 131 -6.86 0.85 -25.54
C THR A 131 -5.85 1.24 -24.48
N ASN A 132 -4.60 1.48 -24.90
CA ASN A 132 -3.53 1.89 -24.02
C ASN A 132 -3.19 3.37 -24.18
N LEU A 133 -2.78 4.02 -23.09
CA LEU A 133 -2.34 5.43 -23.09
C LEU A 133 -1.23 5.72 -24.11
N LYS A 134 -0.34 4.75 -24.37
CA LYS A 134 0.71 4.87 -25.40
C LYS A 134 0.14 5.20 -26.78
N ASN A 135 -1.08 4.79 -27.09
CA ASN A 135 -1.71 5.05 -28.39
C ASN A 135 -2.10 6.52 -28.60
N LEU A 136 -2.06 7.36 -27.56
CA LEU A 136 -2.20 8.82 -27.69
C LEU A 136 -0.90 9.50 -28.14
N PHE A 137 0.22 8.77 -28.18
CA PHE A 137 1.56 9.28 -28.45
C PHE A 137 2.25 8.41 -29.51
N PRO A 138 1.80 8.43 -30.77
CA PRO A 138 2.35 7.56 -31.81
C PRO A 138 3.79 7.94 -32.15
N ALA A 139 4.64 6.93 -32.38
CA ALA A 139 6.07 7.11 -32.66
C ALA A 139 6.38 8.07 -33.82
N ARG A 140 5.47 8.17 -34.79
CA ARG A 140 5.59 9.08 -35.94
C ARG A 140 5.64 10.56 -35.56
N GLU A 141 5.06 10.95 -34.43
CA GLU A 141 5.10 12.34 -33.94
C GLU A 141 6.45 12.73 -33.33
N PHE A 142 7.27 11.75 -32.94
CA PHE A 142 8.54 11.98 -32.24
C PHE A 142 9.78 11.73 -33.12
N GLY A 143 9.61 11.18 -34.33
CA GLY A 143 10.68 11.03 -35.32
C GLY A 143 11.91 10.31 -34.78
N LYS A 144 13.11 10.87 -35.03
CA LYS A 144 14.40 10.32 -34.56
C LYS A 144 14.61 10.44 -33.04
N ASP A 145 13.79 11.24 -32.35
CA ASP A 145 13.82 11.43 -30.90
C ASP A 145 12.82 10.52 -30.16
N TYR A 146 12.19 9.57 -30.88
CA TYR A 146 11.33 8.56 -30.26
C TYR A 146 12.15 7.59 -29.43
N ASP A 147 12.07 7.76 -28.12
CA ASP A 147 12.60 6.84 -27.13
C ASP A 147 11.43 6.24 -26.34
N GLU A 148 11.17 4.95 -26.59
CA GLU A 148 10.06 4.23 -25.96
C GLU A 148 10.25 4.09 -24.44
N ASP A 149 11.49 4.06 -23.96
CA ASP A 149 11.80 3.99 -22.54
C ASP A 149 11.53 5.34 -21.85
N ILE A 150 11.77 6.46 -22.53
CA ILE A 150 11.36 7.79 -22.05
C ILE A 150 9.84 7.89 -21.99
N LEU A 151 9.13 7.51 -23.07
CA LEU A 151 7.67 7.53 -23.12
C LEU A 151 7.08 6.70 -21.97
N GLU A 152 7.57 5.48 -21.76
CA GLU A 152 7.09 4.61 -20.70
C GLU A 152 7.45 5.14 -19.31
N LYS A 153 8.63 5.75 -19.11
CA LYS A 153 9.01 6.39 -17.84
C LYS A 153 8.00 7.46 -17.43
N TYR A 154 7.57 8.33 -18.34
CA TYR A 154 6.61 9.39 -18.03
C TYR A 154 5.17 8.87 -17.95
N LEU A 155 4.75 8.00 -18.88
CA LEU A 155 3.41 7.42 -18.89
C LEU A 155 3.18 6.41 -17.76
N SER A 156 4.23 5.77 -17.21
CA SER A 156 4.15 4.83 -16.08
C SER A 156 3.48 5.41 -14.83
N ARG A 157 3.50 6.74 -14.69
CA ARG A 157 2.83 7.47 -13.61
C ARG A 157 1.30 7.37 -13.70
N TYR A 158 0.78 7.13 -14.91
CA TYR A 158 -0.63 7.15 -15.23
C TYR A 158 -1.14 5.82 -15.77
N THR A 159 -0.28 5.00 -16.39
CA THR A 159 -0.67 3.62 -16.68
C THR A 159 -1.14 2.99 -15.40
N ARG A 160 -2.38 2.46 -15.40
CA ARG A 160 -2.77 1.48 -14.39
C ARG A 160 -1.60 0.52 -14.33
N PRO A 161 -0.85 0.49 -13.22
CA PRO A 161 0.10 -0.58 -13.12
C PRO A 161 -0.81 -1.81 -13.21
N TYR A 162 -0.56 -2.69 -14.18
CA TYR A 162 -0.86 -4.10 -13.95
C TYR A 162 0.09 -4.50 -12.83
N GLY A 163 -0.28 -3.98 -11.66
CA GLY A 163 0.57 -3.66 -10.55
C GLY A 163 0.48 -4.87 -9.69
N SER A 164 1.07 -5.91 -10.23
CA SER A 164 1.56 -7.05 -9.52
C SER A 164 2.54 -6.50 -8.45
N SER A 165 2.00 -5.90 -7.38
CA SER A 165 2.68 -5.64 -6.13
C SER A 165 2.82 -6.99 -5.44
N TYR A 166 3.64 -7.83 -6.05
CA TYR A 166 3.79 -9.24 -5.72
C TYR A 166 5.27 -9.53 -5.51
N SER A 167 5.88 -8.90 -4.49
CA SER A 167 7.04 -9.48 -3.83
C SER A 167 6.57 -10.08 -2.50
N SER A 168 6.87 -11.36 -2.33
CA SER A 168 6.72 -12.18 -1.12
C SER A 168 7.88 -12.04 -0.13
N LEU A 169 8.93 -11.37 -0.56
CA LEU A 169 9.98 -10.91 0.31
C LEU A 169 9.39 -9.73 1.09
N THR A 170 9.66 -9.65 2.38
CA THR A 170 9.52 -8.41 3.18
C THR A 170 10.55 -7.39 2.66
N VAL A 171 10.45 -7.03 1.38
CA VAL A 171 11.33 -6.15 0.66
C VAL A 171 10.45 -5.32 -0.25
N ARG A 172 10.13 -4.16 0.32
CA ARG A 172 9.96 -2.87 -0.34
C ARG A 172 8.92 -2.86 -1.45
N SER A 173 7.75 -2.36 -1.07
CA SER A 173 6.82 -1.71 -2.00
C SER A 173 7.59 -0.82 -2.97
N GLN A 174 7.32 -1.07 -4.25
CA GLN A 174 7.81 -0.36 -5.43
C GLN A 174 7.71 1.16 -5.26
N LYS A 175 8.76 1.86 -5.72
CA LYS A 175 9.01 3.31 -5.66
C LYS A 175 9.64 3.82 -4.36
N GLU A 176 10.89 3.43 -4.13
CA GLU A 176 11.86 4.41 -3.64
C GLU A 176 12.87 4.57 -4.79
N SER A 177 13.29 5.80 -5.04
CA SER A 177 14.26 6.22 -6.05
C SER A 177 15.48 5.29 -6.17
N ASP A 178 16.23 5.39 -7.27
CA ASP A 178 17.55 4.76 -7.39
C ASP A 178 18.43 5.08 -6.17
N LEU A 179 18.23 6.25 -5.56
CA LEU A 179 18.75 6.63 -4.25
C LEU A 179 17.86 6.11 -3.11
N LEU A 180 18.48 5.37 -2.21
CA LEU A 180 17.88 4.83 -1.00
C LEU A 180 18.32 5.66 0.21
N PHE A 181 17.39 6.39 0.82
CA PHE A 181 17.63 7.17 2.04
C PHE A 181 16.69 6.74 3.15
N ARG A 182 17.23 6.50 4.34
CA ARG A 182 16.47 6.19 5.56
C ARG A 182 17.13 6.80 6.78
N TYR A 183 16.34 7.04 7.80
CA TYR A 183 16.82 7.41 9.13
C TYR A 183 16.13 6.55 10.19
N ASN A 184 16.90 5.97 11.11
CA ASN A 184 16.37 5.20 12.24
C ASN A 184 17.40 5.11 13.38
N ARG A 185 16.96 4.67 14.56
CA ARG A 185 17.78 4.61 15.77
C ARG A 185 18.96 3.62 15.73
N VAL A 186 18.96 2.67 14.78
CA VAL A 186 19.99 1.62 14.66
C VAL A 186 21.07 1.98 13.64
N GLN A 187 20.70 2.57 12.51
CA GLN A 187 21.62 2.86 11.41
C GLN A 187 21.97 4.35 11.33
N GLY A 188 21.22 5.22 12.03
CA GLY A 188 21.24 6.65 11.81
C GLY A 188 20.86 6.97 10.38
N VAL A 189 21.64 7.85 9.73
CA VAL A 189 21.52 8.05 8.29
C VAL A 189 21.95 6.77 7.58
N PHE A 190 21.08 6.24 6.74
CA PHE A 190 21.39 5.16 5.81
C PHE A 190 21.27 5.68 4.38
N LEU A 191 22.36 5.59 3.63
CA LEU A 191 22.41 5.97 2.22
C LEU A 191 22.82 4.77 1.38
N GLY A 192 22.16 4.60 0.24
CA GLY A 192 22.49 3.53 -0.69
C GLY A 192 21.89 3.73 -2.06
N VAL A 193 22.09 2.72 -2.89
CA VAL A 193 21.46 2.57 -4.19
C VAL A 193 20.51 1.37 -4.15
N SER A 194 19.36 1.49 -4.80
CA SER A 194 18.39 0.41 -4.94
C SER A 194 18.11 0.16 -6.41
N ILE A 195 18.21 -1.11 -6.82
CA ILE A 195 17.76 -1.56 -8.14
C ILE A 195 16.39 -2.20 -7.92
N PRO A 196 15.29 -1.57 -8.36
CA PRO A 196 13.96 -2.12 -8.17
C PRO A 196 13.76 -3.39 -9.01
N LYS A 197 12.95 -4.32 -8.50
CA LYS A 197 12.47 -5.46 -9.30
C LYS A 197 11.72 -4.93 -10.51
N MET A 198 12.25 -5.21 -11.71
CA MET A 198 11.61 -4.76 -12.95
C MET A 198 10.28 -5.49 -13.13
N LEU A 199 9.29 -4.84 -13.73
CA LEU A 199 8.09 -5.55 -14.15
C LEU A 199 8.41 -6.38 -15.39
N PRO A 200 7.85 -7.59 -15.52
CA PRO A 200 8.06 -8.42 -16.70
C PRO A 200 7.54 -7.71 -17.96
N ARG A 201 8.43 -7.48 -18.93
CA ARG A 201 8.10 -7.04 -20.29
C ARG A 201 8.11 -8.25 -21.23
N LYS A 202 7.40 -8.19 -22.36
CA LYS A 202 7.26 -9.28 -23.37
C LYS A 202 8.58 -9.95 -23.84
N GLN A 203 9.75 -9.37 -23.55
CA GLN A 203 11.06 -9.87 -23.97
C GLN A 203 12.08 -10.05 -22.82
N ARG A 204 11.71 -9.75 -21.56
CA ARG A 204 12.62 -9.90 -20.40
C ARG A 204 12.05 -10.89 -19.41
N TYR A 205 12.63 -12.08 -19.39
CA TYR A 205 12.31 -13.18 -18.48
C TYR A 205 13.18 -13.19 -17.22
N LEU A 206 14.15 -12.28 -17.09
CA LEU A 206 15.08 -12.21 -15.97
C LEU A 206 15.03 -10.83 -15.32
N SER A 207 15.00 -10.77 -14.00
CA SER A 207 15.11 -9.54 -13.21
C SER A 207 16.15 -9.67 -12.13
N VAL A 208 17.19 -8.86 -12.24
CA VAL A 208 18.19 -8.66 -11.17
C VAL A 208 17.81 -7.39 -10.42
N HIS A 209 17.72 -7.49 -9.10
CA HIS A 209 17.28 -6.41 -8.24
C HIS A 209 17.87 -6.54 -6.85
N GLY A 210 17.76 -5.49 -6.04
CA GLY A 210 18.36 -5.47 -4.72
C GLY A 210 18.77 -4.06 -4.27
N PHE A 211 19.62 -3.98 -3.27
CA PHE A 211 20.19 -2.72 -2.82
C PHE A 211 21.60 -2.90 -2.26
N LEU A 212 22.36 -1.81 -2.23
CA LEU A 212 23.62 -1.69 -1.51
C LEU A 212 23.62 -0.35 -0.81
N GLY A 213 23.94 -0.31 0.48
CA GLY A 213 24.03 0.95 1.21
C GLY A 213 24.84 0.86 2.49
N TYR A 214 25.05 1.99 3.13
CA TYR A 214 25.88 2.16 4.30
C TYR A 214 25.11 2.89 5.40
N GLY A 215 25.09 2.34 6.60
CA GLY A 215 24.58 3.01 7.81
C GLY A 215 25.70 3.75 8.51
N PHE A 216 25.54 5.07 8.65
CA PHE A 216 26.60 5.94 9.17
C PHE A 216 26.77 5.83 10.69
N SER A 217 25.71 5.44 11.42
CA SER A 217 25.81 5.26 12.88
C SER A 217 26.21 3.84 13.28
N ASP A 218 25.80 2.79 12.56
CA ASP A 218 26.27 1.41 12.81
C ASP A 218 27.57 1.06 12.06
N GLN A 219 28.06 1.97 11.21
CA GLN A 219 29.28 1.85 10.41
C GLN A 219 29.34 0.57 9.54
N LYS A 220 28.18 0.08 9.08
CA LYS A 220 28.10 -1.20 8.37
C LYS A 220 27.46 -1.05 7.00
N THR A 221 28.09 -1.72 6.03
CA THR A 221 27.51 -1.94 4.70
C THR A 221 26.43 -3.01 4.77
N ARG A 222 25.27 -2.73 4.17
CA ARG A 222 24.13 -3.63 4.05
C ARG A 222 23.78 -3.83 2.59
N TYR A 223 23.34 -5.02 2.26
CA TYR A 223 22.99 -5.34 0.88
C TYR A 223 21.91 -6.41 0.79
N GLU A 224 21.27 -6.42 -0.37
CA GLU A 224 20.45 -7.50 -0.88
C GLU A 224 20.71 -7.63 -2.38
N LEU A 225 20.92 -8.84 -2.86
CA LEU A 225 21.03 -9.17 -4.27
C LEU A 225 20.07 -10.31 -4.57
N ALA A 226 19.16 -10.08 -5.51
CA ALA A 226 18.12 -11.02 -5.88
C ALA A 226 18.00 -11.15 -7.39
N VAL A 227 17.70 -12.37 -7.83
CA VAL A 227 17.50 -12.73 -9.23
C VAL A 227 16.20 -13.51 -9.32
N ASP A 228 15.31 -13.05 -10.20
CA ASP A 228 14.08 -13.77 -10.55
C ASP A 228 14.09 -14.12 -12.03
N HIS A 229 13.66 -15.34 -12.33
CA HIS A 229 13.34 -15.78 -13.67
C HIS A 229 11.84 -16.04 -13.79
N TRP A 230 11.22 -15.45 -14.80
CA TRP A 230 9.81 -15.63 -15.12
C TRP A 230 9.64 -16.61 -16.26
N PHE A 231 8.66 -17.47 -16.14
CA PHE A 231 8.22 -18.39 -17.18
C PHE A 231 6.77 -18.06 -17.55
N PHE A 232 6.40 -18.37 -18.80
CA PHE A 232 5.09 -18.14 -19.38
C PHE A 232 4.71 -16.66 -19.54
N SER A 233 3.52 -16.40 -20.09
CA SER A 233 3.02 -15.04 -20.33
C SER A 233 2.91 -14.26 -19.01
N PRO A 234 3.45 -13.02 -18.95
CA PRO A 234 3.44 -12.19 -17.75
C PRO A 234 2.05 -11.88 -17.15
N ASP A 235 1.01 -11.98 -17.98
CA ASP A 235 -0.29 -11.34 -17.74
C ASP A 235 -1.34 -12.27 -17.08
N THR A 236 -1.19 -13.59 -17.19
CA THR A 236 -2.24 -14.56 -16.78
C THR A 236 -1.73 -15.70 -15.89
N PHE A 237 -0.70 -16.44 -16.32
CA PHE A 237 -0.22 -17.65 -15.62
C PHE A 237 1.28 -17.60 -15.29
N ARG A 238 1.78 -16.41 -14.94
CA ARG A 238 3.20 -16.20 -14.68
C ARG A 238 3.70 -17.10 -13.56
N PHE A 239 4.66 -17.93 -13.89
CA PHE A 239 5.47 -18.67 -12.94
C PHE A 239 6.79 -17.93 -12.73
N GLU A 240 7.27 -17.86 -11.50
CA GLU A 240 8.51 -17.18 -11.12
C GLU A 240 9.34 -18.11 -10.25
N LEU A 241 10.62 -18.23 -10.57
CA LEU A 241 11.62 -18.81 -9.68
C LEU A 241 12.63 -17.72 -9.34
N GLY A 242 13.01 -17.61 -8.08
CA GLY A 242 14.02 -16.64 -7.69
C GLY A 242 14.86 -17.07 -6.52
N ALA A 243 15.96 -16.34 -6.36
CA ALA A 243 16.90 -16.50 -5.28
C ALA A 243 17.36 -15.11 -4.80
N ALA A 244 17.58 -14.96 -3.50
CA ALA A 244 18.09 -13.75 -2.89
C ALA A 244 19.18 -14.06 -1.86
N LEU A 245 20.21 -13.22 -1.81
CA LEU A 245 21.27 -13.22 -0.80
C LEU A 245 21.30 -11.84 -0.13
N TYR A 246 21.39 -11.80 1.20
CA TYR A 246 21.32 -10.52 1.91
C TYR A 246 22.06 -10.52 3.25
N ASP A 247 22.50 -9.32 3.62
CA ASP A 247 22.87 -8.89 4.97
C ASP A 247 22.18 -7.54 5.21
N LYS A 248 21.02 -7.59 5.87
CA LYS A 248 20.12 -6.43 5.99
C LYS A 248 19.57 -6.26 7.40
N ILE A 249 19.15 -5.02 7.68
CA ILE A 249 18.33 -4.71 8.85
C ILE A 249 16.87 -4.78 8.42
N GLU A 250 16.07 -5.57 9.14
CA GLU A 250 14.67 -5.83 8.83
C GLU A 250 13.80 -5.56 10.07
N SER A 251 12.50 -5.36 9.84
CA SER A 251 11.51 -5.16 10.88
C SER A 251 10.22 -5.90 10.52
N LYS A 252 9.60 -6.53 11.51
CA LYS A 252 8.28 -7.16 11.38
C LYS A 252 7.12 -6.15 11.37
N ASP A 253 7.40 -4.88 11.69
CA ASP A 253 6.37 -3.86 11.92
C ASP A 253 6.15 -2.95 10.71
N THR A 254 6.67 -3.32 9.55
CA THR A 254 6.48 -2.59 8.29
C THR A 254 5.01 -2.48 7.84
N TRP A 255 4.11 -3.24 8.46
CA TRP A 255 2.66 -3.12 8.28
C TRP A 255 2.02 -2.01 9.13
N LEU A 256 2.75 -1.45 10.10
CA LEU A 256 2.28 -0.35 10.97
C LEU A 256 2.52 1.02 10.33
N ILE A 257 3.70 1.21 9.75
CA ILE A 257 4.18 2.50 9.24
C ILE A 257 5.07 2.28 8.01
N SER A 258 5.04 3.21 7.05
CA SER A 258 5.93 3.13 5.89
C SER A 258 7.37 3.53 6.25
N SER A 259 8.35 3.08 5.47
CA SER A 259 9.77 3.44 5.68
C SER A 259 9.99 4.95 5.68
N LEU A 260 9.34 5.67 4.75
CA LEU A 260 9.44 7.13 4.65
C LEU A 260 8.79 7.82 5.85
N GLU A 261 7.59 7.40 6.23
CA GLU A 261 6.88 7.98 7.38
C GLU A 261 7.67 7.75 8.68
N ASN A 262 8.25 6.56 8.87
CA ASN A 262 9.12 6.27 10.02
C ASN A 262 10.42 7.06 9.97
N THR A 263 11.03 7.21 8.78
CA THR A 263 12.24 8.01 8.59
C THR A 263 12.01 9.45 9.00
N LEU A 264 10.90 10.05 8.57
CA LEU A 264 10.56 11.43 8.90
C LEU A 264 10.21 11.56 10.39
N ALA A 265 9.44 10.61 10.95
CA ALA A 265 9.13 10.60 12.37
C ALA A 265 10.40 10.50 13.24
N ALA A 266 11.30 9.58 12.91
CA ALA A 266 12.55 9.41 13.64
C ALA A 266 13.46 10.64 13.48
N PHE A 267 13.65 11.12 12.26
CA PHE A 267 14.55 12.23 11.97
C PHE A 267 14.08 13.55 12.59
N PHE A 268 12.78 13.86 12.52
CA PHE A 268 12.26 15.14 13.00
C PHE A 268 11.82 15.11 14.46
N LEU A 269 11.26 13.99 14.94
CA LEU A 269 10.49 13.96 16.19
C LEU A 269 11.03 12.98 17.24
N ASN A 270 12.16 12.30 17.00
CA ASN A 270 12.66 11.25 17.89
C ASN A 270 11.68 10.06 18.05
N ASP A 271 10.78 9.87 17.07
CA ASP A 271 9.75 8.82 17.07
C ASP A 271 10.11 7.70 16.08
N ASP A 272 10.58 6.55 16.59
CA ASP A 272 10.89 5.37 15.76
C ASP A 272 9.98 4.18 16.13
N TYR A 273 9.05 3.86 15.23
CA TYR A 273 7.97 2.89 15.41
C TYR A 273 8.34 1.49 14.89
N LEU A 274 9.60 1.23 14.52
CA LEU A 274 10.02 -0.07 14.00
C LEU A 274 11.04 -0.70 14.94
N ASP A 275 10.86 -1.98 15.27
CA ASP A 275 11.92 -2.74 15.90
C ASP A 275 12.75 -3.48 14.87
N TYR A 276 14.05 -3.41 15.07
CA TYR A 276 15.01 -3.85 14.08
C TYR A 276 15.75 -5.09 14.56
N TYR A 277 16.05 -5.96 13.60
CA TYR A 277 16.99 -7.05 13.78
C TYR A 277 17.80 -7.23 12.50
N GLN A 278 19.02 -7.75 12.64
CA GLN A 278 19.83 -8.12 11.48
C GLN A 278 19.43 -9.50 11.00
N ARG A 279 19.24 -9.63 9.69
CA ARG A 279 18.98 -10.89 9.01
C ARG A 279 20.04 -11.09 7.93
N LYS A 280 20.80 -12.18 8.05
CA LYS A 280 21.87 -12.55 7.13
C LYS A 280 21.67 -13.97 6.62
N GLY A 281 21.50 -14.14 5.32
CA GLY A 281 21.12 -15.43 4.77
C GLY A 281 20.77 -15.40 3.30
N TYR A 282 20.07 -16.43 2.88
CA TYR A 282 19.52 -16.52 1.53
C TYR A 282 18.08 -17.03 1.55
N GLU A 283 17.36 -16.70 0.49
CA GLU A 283 16.01 -17.17 0.20
C GLU A 283 16.00 -17.80 -1.19
N LEU A 284 15.30 -18.93 -1.33
CA LEU A 284 14.92 -19.51 -2.61
C LEU A 284 13.41 -19.53 -2.68
N HIS A 285 12.81 -19.01 -3.75
CA HIS A 285 11.36 -18.91 -3.84
C HIS A 285 10.81 -19.31 -5.20
N ALA A 286 9.57 -19.77 -5.17
CA ALA A 286 8.77 -20.05 -6.35
C ALA A 286 7.40 -19.39 -6.18
N SER A 287 6.87 -18.79 -7.25
CA SER A 287 5.59 -18.09 -7.22
C SER A 287 4.78 -18.37 -8.47
N GLN A 288 3.47 -18.57 -8.33
CA GLN A 288 2.56 -18.85 -9.43
C GLN A 288 1.35 -17.94 -9.35
N ASN A 289 1.08 -17.22 -10.43
CA ASN A 289 -0.22 -16.58 -10.66
C ASN A 289 -1.18 -17.65 -11.21
N LEU A 290 -2.20 -18.04 -10.45
CA LEU A 290 -3.23 -18.97 -10.95
C LEU A 290 -4.32 -18.22 -11.72
N THR A 291 -4.54 -16.95 -11.39
CA THR A 291 -5.44 -16.03 -12.11
C THR A 291 -4.86 -14.61 -12.06
N ALA A 292 -5.55 -13.64 -12.66
CA ALA A 292 -5.20 -12.22 -12.53
C ALA A 292 -5.25 -11.71 -11.07
N HIS A 293 -5.99 -12.40 -10.19
CA HIS A 293 -6.23 -11.97 -8.81
C HIS A 293 -5.60 -12.92 -7.78
N PHE A 294 -5.30 -14.17 -8.16
CA PHE A 294 -4.85 -15.19 -7.24
C PHE A 294 -3.39 -15.56 -7.48
N LYS A 295 -2.56 -15.43 -6.44
CA LYS A 295 -1.14 -15.79 -6.45
C LYS A 295 -0.79 -16.68 -5.27
N GLY A 296 -0.06 -17.75 -5.55
CA GLY A 296 0.61 -18.58 -4.56
C GLY A 296 2.12 -18.36 -4.56
N LEU A 297 2.74 -18.50 -3.39
CA LEU A 297 4.18 -18.48 -3.21
C LEU A 297 4.61 -19.52 -2.19
N VAL A 298 5.72 -20.19 -2.48
CA VAL A 298 6.53 -20.92 -1.51
C VAL A 298 7.96 -20.39 -1.50
N ALA A 299 8.57 -20.30 -0.32
CA ALA A 299 9.97 -19.93 -0.17
C ALA A 299 10.65 -20.79 0.90
N TYR A 300 11.91 -21.13 0.67
CA TYR A 300 12.82 -21.69 1.66
C TYR A 300 13.80 -20.61 2.10
N ARG A 301 13.95 -20.44 3.40
CA ARG A 301 14.82 -19.42 4.02
C ARG A 301 15.87 -20.10 4.89
N ASN A 302 17.10 -19.59 4.84
CA ASN A 302 18.18 -20.02 5.72
C ASN A 302 18.91 -18.77 6.23
N ASP A 303 18.50 -18.34 7.42
CA ASP A 303 18.82 -17.05 8.00
C ASP A 303 19.60 -17.19 9.29
N ARG A 304 20.55 -16.29 9.52
CA ARG A 304 21.08 -15.99 10.85
C ARG A 304 20.51 -14.67 11.33
N TYR A 305 19.89 -14.72 12.50
CA TYR A 305 19.29 -13.59 13.19
C TYR A 305 20.25 -13.06 14.26
N TYR A 306 20.40 -11.73 14.33
CA TYR A 306 21.16 -11.06 15.38
C TYR A 306 20.40 -9.86 15.91
N SER A 307 20.45 -9.66 17.23
CA SER A 307 20.06 -8.40 17.85
C SER A 307 20.93 -7.26 17.33
N VAL A 308 20.32 -6.09 17.21
CA VAL A 308 21.01 -4.84 16.89
C VAL A 308 20.67 -3.81 17.95
N VAL A 309 21.64 -2.97 18.28
CA VAL A 309 21.50 -1.98 19.35
C VAL A 309 21.19 -0.60 18.77
N LYS A 310 20.62 0.27 19.58
CA LYS A 310 20.50 1.69 19.27
C LYS A 310 21.90 2.30 19.20
N THR A 311 22.21 3.00 18.11
CA THR A 311 23.53 3.62 17.86
C THR A 311 23.47 5.14 17.78
N THR A 312 22.27 5.71 17.64
CA THR A 312 22.04 7.16 17.62
C THR A 312 20.81 7.54 18.42
N ASP A 313 20.80 8.78 18.89
CA ASP A 313 19.72 9.41 19.67
C ASP A 313 19.48 10.85 19.21
N TRP A 314 19.73 11.10 17.92
CA TRP A 314 19.63 12.42 17.31
C TRP A 314 18.27 12.60 16.62
N ALA A 315 17.69 13.79 16.75
CA ALA A 315 16.54 14.24 15.99
C ALA A 315 16.64 15.76 15.81
N LEU A 316 16.05 16.31 14.74
CA LEU A 316 16.12 17.73 14.45
C LEU A 316 15.37 18.57 15.50
N PHE A 317 14.16 18.16 15.85
CA PHE A 317 13.40 18.77 16.94
C PHE A 317 13.49 17.83 18.15
N LYS A 318 14.69 17.80 18.74
CA LYS A 318 15.00 16.99 19.91
C LYS A 318 14.10 17.41 21.08
N ASP A 319 13.31 16.46 21.59
CA ASP A 319 12.61 16.55 22.87
C ASP A 319 13.50 15.95 23.97
N ASP A 320 13.08 16.06 25.24
CA ASP A 320 13.76 15.43 26.38
C ASP A 320 13.68 13.90 26.35
N ASP A 321 12.73 13.34 25.58
CA ASP A 321 12.58 11.91 25.36
C ASP A 321 13.68 11.38 24.42
N ARG A 322 14.37 10.32 24.87
CA ARG A 322 15.33 9.56 24.06
C ARG A 322 14.60 8.53 23.20
N PHE A 323 15.15 8.17 22.05
CA PHE A 323 14.70 6.99 21.31
C PHE A 323 14.65 5.80 22.26
N PRO A 324 13.58 5.00 22.25
CA PRO A 324 13.54 3.79 23.04
C PRO A 324 14.65 2.84 22.57
N ASP A 325 15.18 2.04 23.50
CA ASP A 325 16.17 1.05 23.14
C ASP A 325 15.60 0.04 22.14
N ASN A 326 16.43 -0.38 21.19
CA ASN A 326 16.02 -1.41 20.26
C ASN A 326 15.99 -2.77 20.99
N PRO A 327 14.85 -3.49 21.00
CA PRO A 327 14.74 -4.69 21.81
C PRO A 327 15.61 -5.83 21.29
N GLN A 328 16.00 -6.69 22.21
CA GLN A 328 16.72 -7.92 21.89
C GLN A 328 15.77 -8.93 21.23
N ILE A 329 16.35 -9.80 20.40
CA ILE A 329 15.65 -10.89 19.74
C ILE A 329 16.30 -12.23 20.12
N ASP A 330 15.63 -13.33 19.79
CA ASP A 330 16.23 -14.65 19.89
C ASP A 330 17.21 -14.83 18.72
N ALA A 331 18.51 -14.70 19.01
CA ALA A 331 19.57 -14.87 18.02
C ALA A 331 19.78 -16.36 17.69
N GLY A 332 20.09 -16.65 16.44
CA GLY A 332 20.30 -18.04 16.01
C GLY A 332 20.11 -18.24 14.52
N ARG A 333 20.26 -19.49 14.08
CA ARG A 333 20.00 -19.92 12.71
C ARG A 333 18.57 -20.41 12.56
N MET A 334 17.78 -19.70 11.76
CA MET A 334 16.43 -20.09 11.40
C MET A 334 16.41 -20.62 9.97
N ARG A 335 16.01 -21.88 9.83
CA ARG A 335 15.67 -22.48 8.54
C ARG A 335 14.17 -22.72 8.50
N SER A 336 13.50 -22.06 7.57
CA SER A 336 12.04 -22.11 7.50
C SER A 336 11.51 -22.28 6.09
N TRP A 337 10.35 -22.93 5.99
CA TRP A 337 9.48 -22.87 4.83
C TRP A 337 8.45 -21.78 5.06
N TYR A 338 8.27 -20.92 4.07
CA TYR A 338 7.26 -19.88 4.04
C TYR A 338 6.30 -20.14 2.87
N GLY A 339 5.00 -20.07 3.12
CA GLY A 339 3.97 -20.13 2.10
C GLY A 339 3.08 -18.89 2.19
N GLU A 340 2.66 -18.34 1.05
CA GLU A 340 1.66 -17.27 0.99
C GLU A 340 0.66 -17.55 -0.13
N LEU A 341 -0.63 -17.45 0.20
CA LEU A 341 -1.72 -17.35 -0.76
C LEU A 341 -2.28 -15.93 -0.69
N SER A 342 -2.49 -15.33 -1.85
CA SER A 342 -3.05 -13.98 -1.95
C SER A 342 -4.14 -13.92 -3.01
N TRP A 343 -5.24 -13.26 -2.67
CA TRP A 343 -6.32 -12.92 -3.58
C TRP A 343 -6.54 -11.40 -3.51
N ASP A 344 -6.20 -10.69 -4.59
CA ASP A 344 -6.27 -9.23 -4.66
C ASP A 344 -7.13 -8.77 -5.85
N THR A 345 -8.26 -8.15 -5.53
CA THR A 345 -9.21 -7.57 -6.50
C THR A 345 -9.18 -6.05 -6.51
N ARG A 346 -8.27 -5.42 -5.74
CA ARG A 346 -8.16 -3.97 -5.68
C ARG A 346 -7.57 -3.46 -7.00
N SER A 347 -8.23 -2.47 -7.59
CA SER A 347 -7.76 -1.84 -8.83
C SER A 347 -6.45 -1.07 -8.64
N ASN A 348 -6.27 -0.44 -7.48
CA ASN A 348 -5.05 0.24 -7.07
C ASN A 348 -4.69 -0.09 -5.61
N PRO A 349 -3.70 -0.95 -5.35
CA PRO A 349 -3.30 -1.32 -3.99
C PRO A 349 -2.89 -0.14 -3.09
N GLN A 350 -2.38 0.95 -3.66
CA GLN A 350 -1.88 2.11 -2.90
C GLN A 350 -2.95 3.16 -2.58
N LEU A 351 -4.05 3.15 -3.34
CA LEU A 351 -5.17 4.08 -3.21
C LEU A 351 -6.48 3.30 -3.36
N ALA A 352 -6.57 2.15 -2.70
CA ALA A 352 -7.72 1.27 -2.85
C ALA A 352 -8.99 2.00 -2.38
N ARG A 353 -9.92 2.17 -3.32
CA ARG A 353 -11.26 2.73 -3.11
C ARG A 353 -12.37 1.68 -3.25
N ASN A 354 -12.05 0.54 -3.84
CA ASN A 354 -12.93 -0.61 -3.99
C ASN A 354 -12.10 -1.90 -4.10
N GLY A 355 -12.74 -3.05 -3.86
CA GLY A 355 -12.15 -4.37 -3.97
C GLY A 355 -11.65 -4.91 -2.63
N SER A 356 -11.04 -6.08 -2.68
CA SER A 356 -10.65 -6.85 -1.51
C SER A 356 -9.23 -7.39 -1.65
N LEU A 357 -8.53 -7.51 -0.54
CA LEU A 357 -7.29 -8.28 -0.40
C LEU A 357 -7.53 -9.36 0.65
N VAL A 358 -7.25 -10.61 0.30
CA VAL A 358 -7.12 -11.72 1.25
C VAL A 358 -5.69 -12.21 1.17
N LYS A 359 -5.03 -12.36 2.31
CA LYS A 359 -3.71 -12.99 2.44
C LYS A 359 -3.76 -14.04 3.52
N LEU A 360 -3.21 -15.21 3.21
CA LEU A 360 -2.93 -16.26 4.16
C LEU A 360 -1.45 -16.60 4.04
N SER A 361 -0.71 -16.50 5.13
CA SER A 361 0.70 -16.88 5.16
C SER A 361 0.97 -17.90 6.26
N VAL A 362 1.86 -18.85 5.96
CA VAL A 362 2.33 -19.86 6.90
C VAL A 362 3.86 -19.84 6.91
N GLU A 363 4.46 -19.87 8.09
CA GLU A 363 5.90 -20.08 8.25
C GLU A 363 6.15 -21.24 9.21
N SER A 364 6.97 -22.20 8.81
CA SER A 364 7.31 -23.37 9.63
C SER A 364 8.81 -23.53 9.71
N SER A 365 9.31 -23.67 10.94
CA SER A 365 10.70 -24.00 11.26
C SER A 365 10.70 -25.20 12.18
N THR A 366 11.61 -26.15 11.94
CA THR A 366 11.73 -27.36 12.76
C THR A 366 13.17 -27.73 13.03
N LYS A 367 13.43 -28.42 14.16
CA LYS A 367 14.76 -28.95 14.48
C LYS A 367 15.28 -29.93 13.42
N LYS A 368 14.40 -30.66 12.72
CA LYS A 368 14.76 -31.58 11.61
C LYS A 368 15.46 -30.85 10.45
N MET A 369 15.18 -29.55 10.26
CA MET A 369 15.84 -28.71 9.25
C MET A 369 17.23 -28.23 9.68
N LYS A 370 17.72 -28.63 10.87
CA LYS A 370 18.90 -28.06 11.55
C LYS A 370 18.73 -26.56 11.83
N SER A 371 17.51 -26.20 12.25
CA SER A 371 17.14 -24.87 12.71
C SER A 371 17.25 -24.82 14.25
N ASP A 372 17.68 -23.69 14.79
CA ASP A 372 17.67 -23.44 16.24
C ASP A 372 16.24 -23.18 16.75
N PHE A 373 15.30 -22.93 15.84
CA PHE A 373 13.91 -22.59 16.13
C PHE A 373 12.93 -23.71 15.74
N SER A 374 11.89 -23.89 16.54
CA SER A 374 10.83 -24.88 16.28
C SER A 374 9.46 -24.26 16.53
N PHE A 375 8.81 -23.80 15.46
CA PHE A 375 7.50 -23.15 15.51
C PHE A 375 6.76 -23.27 14.18
N ASN A 376 5.44 -23.16 14.24
CA ASN A 376 4.60 -22.84 13.09
C ASN A 376 3.90 -21.50 13.35
N GLN A 377 3.74 -20.67 12.33
CA GLN A 377 3.02 -19.40 12.42
C GLN A 377 2.06 -19.28 11.24
N TYR A 378 0.82 -18.90 11.53
CA TYR A 378 -0.25 -18.72 10.58
C TYR A 378 -0.79 -17.31 10.72
N ILE A 379 -0.83 -16.54 9.62
CA ILE A 379 -1.34 -15.18 9.61
C ILE A 379 -2.38 -15.06 8.50
N PHE A 380 -3.55 -14.59 8.87
CA PHE A 380 -4.62 -14.22 7.97
C PHE A 380 -4.80 -12.69 7.99
N GLU A 381 -4.90 -12.10 6.81
CA GLU A 381 -5.23 -10.69 6.65
C GLU A 381 -6.28 -10.52 5.57
N PHE A 382 -7.35 -9.81 5.93
CA PHE A 382 -8.41 -9.41 5.03
C PHE A 382 -8.52 -7.89 5.04
N ARG A 383 -8.59 -7.29 3.84
CA ARG A 383 -8.92 -5.88 3.67
C ARG A 383 -10.05 -5.77 2.65
N LYS A 384 -11.06 -4.97 2.95
CA LYS A 384 -12.17 -4.67 2.04
C LYS A 384 -12.33 -3.16 1.95
N TYR A 385 -12.46 -2.67 0.73
CA TYR A 385 -12.84 -1.30 0.44
C TYR A 385 -14.18 -1.40 -0.28
N GLN A 386 -15.23 -0.86 0.33
CA GLN A 386 -16.59 -0.94 -0.18
C GLN A 386 -17.15 0.48 -0.34
N ARG A 387 -17.42 0.87 -1.57
CA ARG A 387 -18.23 2.08 -1.80
C ARG A 387 -19.67 1.81 -1.36
N LEU A 388 -20.23 2.75 -0.61
CA LEU A 388 -21.62 2.70 -0.17
C LEU A 388 -22.47 3.70 -0.94
N GLY A 389 -21.86 4.77 -1.44
CA GLY A 389 -22.45 5.74 -2.35
C GLY A 389 -21.37 6.56 -3.08
N PRO A 390 -21.75 7.61 -3.82
CA PRO A 390 -20.81 8.48 -4.52
C PRO A 390 -19.84 9.22 -3.59
N TRP A 391 -20.28 9.50 -2.36
CA TRP A 391 -19.57 10.34 -1.40
C TRP A 391 -19.09 9.57 -0.15
N GLU A 392 -19.32 8.26 -0.10
CA GLU A 392 -19.16 7.45 1.11
C GLU A 392 -18.50 6.10 0.82
N ARG A 393 -17.59 5.69 1.71
CA ARG A 393 -16.87 4.41 1.59
C ARG A 393 -16.60 3.80 2.95
N LEU A 394 -16.81 2.49 3.08
CA LEU A 394 -16.41 1.70 4.23
C LEU A 394 -15.15 0.89 3.93
N ASP A 395 -14.11 1.10 4.72
CA ASP A 395 -12.88 0.34 4.68
C ASP A 395 -12.81 -0.56 5.92
N VAL A 396 -12.53 -1.84 5.70
CA VAL A 396 -12.44 -2.86 6.74
C VAL A 396 -11.09 -3.54 6.65
N ARG A 397 -10.44 -3.74 7.79
CA ARG A 397 -9.30 -4.64 7.94
C ARG A 397 -9.54 -5.62 9.07
N LEU A 398 -9.33 -6.89 8.79
CA LEU A 398 -9.25 -7.95 9.78
C LEU A 398 -7.86 -8.57 9.68
N LYS A 399 -7.18 -8.72 10.81
CA LYS A 399 -5.93 -9.47 10.91
C LYS A 399 -6.04 -10.45 12.06
N ALA A 400 -5.76 -11.71 11.77
CA ALA A 400 -5.76 -12.79 12.74
C ALA A 400 -4.45 -13.55 12.62
N ALA A 401 -3.87 -13.95 13.75
CA ALA A 401 -2.68 -14.79 13.75
C ALA A 401 -2.69 -15.79 14.89
N THR A 402 -2.09 -16.95 14.62
CA THR A 402 -1.89 -18.02 15.58
C THR A 402 -0.53 -18.66 15.35
N SER A 403 0.06 -19.23 16.40
CA SER A 403 1.37 -19.86 16.32
C SER A 403 1.47 -21.07 17.25
N GLU A 404 2.28 -22.05 16.86
CA GLU A 404 2.52 -23.29 17.60
C GLU A 404 4.01 -23.40 17.94
N GLY A 405 4.33 -24.15 18.98
CA GLY A 405 5.70 -24.35 19.44
C GLY A 405 6.30 -23.14 20.15
N VAL A 406 7.63 -23.04 20.12
CA VAL A 406 8.38 -21.96 20.80
C VAL A 406 8.58 -20.82 19.82
N VAL A 407 7.64 -19.87 19.83
CA VAL A 407 7.64 -18.72 18.94
C VAL A 407 8.74 -17.73 19.36
N PRO A 408 9.70 -17.42 18.48
CA PRO A 408 10.78 -16.51 18.84
C PRO A 408 10.27 -15.06 18.99
N LEU A 409 10.94 -14.26 19.83
CA LEU A 409 10.55 -12.89 20.16
C LEU A 409 10.28 -12.01 18.93
N GLN A 410 11.13 -12.10 17.90
CA GLN A 410 10.98 -11.39 16.64
C GLN A 410 9.79 -11.83 15.77
N LYS A 411 9.04 -12.86 16.18
CA LYS A 411 7.81 -13.34 15.50
C LYS A 411 6.56 -13.16 16.36
N ARG A 412 6.68 -12.72 17.62
CA ARG A 412 5.53 -12.45 18.51
C ARG A 412 4.78 -11.18 18.10
N PHE A 413 3.52 -11.09 18.50
CA PHE A 413 2.61 -10.02 18.08
C PHE A 413 2.44 -8.93 19.14
N HIS A 414 2.22 -7.70 18.68
CA HIS A 414 1.92 -6.54 19.51
C HIS A 414 0.83 -5.71 18.84
N LEU A 415 0.00 -5.05 19.65
CA LEU A 415 -1.00 -4.08 19.21
C LEU A 415 -0.91 -2.78 20.01
N GLY A 416 -1.56 -1.73 19.50
CA GLY A 416 -1.60 -0.40 20.09
C GLY A 416 -0.75 0.59 19.33
N GLY A 417 -1.30 1.79 19.11
CA GLY A 417 -0.71 2.84 18.29
C GLY A 417 -1.22 2.85 16.86
N ILE A 418 -0.46 3.52 16.00
CA ILE A 418 -0.83 3.76 14.60
C ILE A 418 -1.08 2.45 13.82
N SER A 419 -2.06 2.48 12.92
CA SER A 419 -2.50 1.32 12.11
C SER A 419 -2.91 0.07 12.90
N THR A 420 -3.13 0.20 14.21
CA THR A 420 -3.68 -0.85 15.10
C THR A 420 -4.83 -0.29 15.92
N LEU A 421 -4.61 0.12 17.16
CA LEU A 421 -5.58 0.84 17.99
C LEU A 421 -5.02 2.23 18.25
N ARG A 422 -5.50 3.21 17.49
CA ARG A 422 -4.92 4.56 17.37
C ARG A 422 -4.92 5.37 18.67
N ALA A 423 -5.83 5.09 19.60
CA ALA A 423 -5.85 5.78 20.89
C ALA A 423 -4.84 5.20 21.89
N PHE A 424 -4.29 4.01 21.64
CA PHE A 424 -3.37 3.33 22.53
C PHE A 424 -1.92 3.77 22.30
N ASN A 425 -1.08 3.56 23.30
CA ASN A 425 0.37 3.74 23.14
C ASN A 425 0.93 2.65 22.26
N TYR A 426 2.00 3.00 21.53
CA TYR A 426 2.66 2.08 20.63
C TYR A 426 3.00 0.79 21.37
N ARG A 427 2.47 -0.34 20.88
CA ARG A 427 2.67 -1.69 21.45
C ARG A 427 2.29 -1.89 22.92
N SER A 428 1.47 -0.99 23.45
CA SER A 428 0.98 -1.12 24.83
C SER A 428 0.09 -2.33 25.06
N LEU A 429 -0.45 -2.93 24.00
CA LEU A 429 -1.21 -4.17 24.06
C LEU A 429 -0.31 -5.35 23.68
N ASN A 430 0.10 -6.09 24.69
CA ASN A 430 1.03 -7.21 24.59
C ASN A 430 0.69 -8.27 25.64
N ALA A 431 1.21 -9.47 25.44
CA ALA A 431 1.08 -10.58 26.38
C ALA A 431 2.40 -10.78 27.12
N GLY A 432 2.39 -10.65 28.45
CA GLY A 432 3.57 -10.87 29.29
C GLY A 432 4.77 -9.95 29.01
N GLY A 433 4.57 -8.76 28.44
CA GLY A 433 5.64 -7.79 28.14
C GLY A 433 6.44 -8.07 26.86
N PHE A 434 6.36 -9.28 26.30
CA PHE A 434 7.17 -9.73 25.15
C PHE A 434 6.34 -9.98 23.88
N GLY A 435 5.02 -9.76 23.96
CA GLY A 435 4.08 -9.99 22.86
C GLY A 435 3.41 -11.35 22.90
N GLY A 436 2.33 -11.50 22.14
CA GLY A 436 1.53 -12.72 22.09
C GLY A 436 1.93 -13.69 20.98
N ASP A 437 1.52 -14.95 21.11
CA ASP A 437 1.53 -15.95 20.04
C ASP A 437 0.18 -16.02 19.30
N ARG A 438 -0.84 -15.31 19.80
CA ARG A 438 -2.14 -15.08 19.16
C ARG A 438 -2.39 -13.59 18.95
N LEU A 439 -3.11 -13.25 17.89
CA LEU A 439 -3.54 -11.87 17.61
C LEU A 439 -4.89 -11.86 16.91
N LEU A 440 -5.76 -10.94 17.32
CA LEU A 440 -6.95 -10.53 16.58
C LEU A 440 -7.00 -9.00 16.51
N LEU A 441 -7.23 -8.45 15.32
CA LEU A 441 -7.31 -7.02 15.06
C LEU A 441 -8.41 -6.74 14.04
N LEU A 442 -9.28 -5.80 14.36
CA LEU A 442 -10.31 -5.23 13.50
C LEU A 442 -10.09 -3.71 13.40
N ASN A 443 -10.04 -3.19 12.17
CA ASN A 443 -10.11 -1.76 11.91
C ASN A 443 -11.26 -1.47 10.95
N LEU A 444 -12.05 -0.46 11.27
CA LEU A 444 -13.14 0.07 10.45
C LEU A 444 -12.89 1.55 10.19
N GLU A 445 -13.01 1.99 8.94
CA GLU A 445 -13.02 3.40 8.58
C GLU A 445 -14.21 3.72 7.66
N TYR A 446 -15.04 4.65 8.08
CA TYR A 446 -16.12 5.23 7.29
C TYR A 446 -15.66 6.58 6.75
N PHE A 447 -15.35 6.61 5.45
CA PHE A 447 -14.95 7.81 4.72
C PHE A 447 -16.18 8.56 4.23
N ILE A 448 -16.17 9.88 4.45
CA ILE A 448 -17.23 10.81 4.06
C ILE A 448 -16.59 11.96 3.28
N ASN A 449 -17.08 12.20 2.07
CA ASN A 449 -16.79 13.41 1.32
C ASN A 449 -17.76 14.54 1.77
N PRO A 450 -17.28 15.79 1.96
CA PRO A 450 -18.11 16.92 2.40
C PRO A 450 -19.35 17.17 1.54
N ARG A 451 -19.30 16.82 0.25
CA ARG A 451 -20.44 16.94 -0.69
C ARG A 451 -21.66 16.12 -0.31
N LEU A 452 -21.52 15.20 0.64
CA LEU A 452 -22.66 14.53 1.25
C LEU A 452 -23.56 15.51 2.04
N PHE A 453 -22.98 16.57 2.60
CA PHE A 453 -23.70 17.53 3.43
C PHE A 453 -24.20 18.71 2.59
N HIS A 454 -25.45 19.12 2.83
CA HIS A 454 -26.08 20.28 2.18
C HIS A 454 -25.76 21.62 2.88
N PHE A 455 -24.94 21.59 3.94
CA PHE A 455 -24.53 22.76 4.73
C PHE A 455 -23.01 22.93 4.68
N PRO A 456 -22.49 24.17 4.82
CA PRO A 456 -21.06 24.41 4.76
C PRO A 456 -20.35 23.69 5.91
N VAL A 457 -19.37 22.84 5.55
CA VAL A 457 -18.50 22.16 6.52
C VAL A 457 -17.16 22.90 6.58
N VAL A 458 -16.56 22.89 7.78
CA VAL A 458 -15.45 23.77 8.22
C VAL A 458 -14.22 23.79 7.29
N PHE A 459 -14.02 22.78 6.44
CA PHE A 459 -12.82 22.66 5.59
C PHE A 459 -13.08 22.61 4.07
N GLY A 460 -14.31 22.82 3.59
CA GLY A 460 -14.63 22.79 2.16
C GLY A 460 -14.40 21.42 1.48
N ASP A 461 -14.44 21.38 0.14
CA ASP A 461 -14.41 20.16 -0.67
C ASP A 461 -13.04 19.45 -0.72
N ASP A 462 -11.95 20.13 -0.34
CA ASP A 462 -10.58 19.62 -0.46
C ASP A 462 -10.21 18.59 0.63
N PHE A 463 -11.00 18.53 1.72
CA PHE A 463 -10.77 17.65 2.85
C PHE A 463 -11.91 16.66 3.02
N HIS A 464 -11.59 15.40 3.31
CA HIS A 464 -12.54 14.35 3.62
C HIS A 464 -12.53 14.06 5.12
N TYR A 465 -13.66 13.57 5.62
CA TYR A 465 -13.81 13.14 7.01
C TYR A 465 -13.76 11.62 7.08
N VAL A 466 -13.22 11.10 8.17
CA VAL A 466 -13.22 9.66 8.46
C VAL A 466 -13.71 9.46 9.87
N VAL A 467 -14.72 8.63 10.07
CA VAL A 467 -15.05 8.07 11.39
C VAL A 467 -14.44 6.68 11.44
N PHE A 468 -13.73 6.34 12.51
CA PHE A 468 -13.07 5.04 12.60
C PHE A 468 -13.26 4.37 13.95
N PHE A 469 -13.26 3.04 13.93
CA PHE A 469 -13.32 2.18 15.10
C PHE A 469 -12.22 1.12 14.98
N ASP A 470 -11.44 0.97 16.05
CA ASP A 470 -10.39 -0.03 16.14
C ASP A 470 -10.67 -0.97 17.32
N MET A 471 -10.42 -2.26 17.14
CA MET A 471 -10.55 -3.26 18.20
C MET A 471 -9.48 -4.34 18.05
N GLY A 472 -8.91 -4.80 19.15
CA GLY A 472 -7.96 -5.90 19.08
C GLY A 472 -7.56 -6.50 20.42
N HIS A 473 -6.97 -7.69 20.33
CA HIS A 473 -6.49 -8.46 21.46
C HIS A 473 -5.24 -9.26 21.07
N VAL A 474 -4.31 -9.42 22.01
CA VAL A 474 -3.07 -10.18 21.88
C VAL A 474 -2.88 -10.94 23.19
N TRP A 475 -2.65 -12.25 23.09
CA TRP A 475 -2.50 -13.14 24.26
C TRP A 475 -1.54 -14.28 23.94
N ASN A 476 -1.21 -15.08 24.96
CA ASN A 476 -0.49 -16.34 24.77
C ASN A 476 -1.45 -17.52 24.93
N ARG A 477 -1.35 -18.49 24.03
CA ARG A 477 -2.04 -19.78 24.15
C ARG A 477 -1.75 -20.46 25.50
N ALA A 478 -0.49 -20.40 25.94
CA ALA A 478 -0.04 -21.07 27.16
C ALA A 478 -0.73 -20.57 28.45
N ASP A 479 -1.26 -19.33 28.43
CA ASP A 479 -1.94 -18.74 29.60
C ASP A 479 -3.36 -19.33 29.78
N VAL A 480 -3.92 -19.97 28.74
CA VAL A 480 -5.34 -20.31 28.65
C VAL A 480 -5.62 -21.74 28.18
N ALA A 481 -4.62 -22.45 27.64
CA ALA A 481 -4.74 -23.82 27.17
C ALA A 481 -3.48 -24.63 27.50
N GLN A 482 -3.66 -25.92 27.79
CA GLN A 482 -2.53 -26.84 28.03
C GLN A 482 -1.96 -27.41 26.73
N LYS A 483 -2.83 -27.73 25.76
CA LYS A 483 -2.43 -28.32 24.47
C LYS A 483 -1.84 -27.26 23.54
N ASP A 484 -0.75 -27.60 22.88
CA ASP A 484 -0.20 -26.80 21.79
C ASP A 484 -0.91 -27.14 20.49
N GLY A 485 -1.41 -26.12 19.80
CA GLY A 485 -2.22 -26.29 18.60
C GLY A 485 -2.67 -24.96 18.00
N TRP A 486 -2.77 -24.90 16.68
CA TRP A 486 -3.14 -23.68 15.96
C TRP A 486 -4.54 -23.16 16.32
N SER A 487 -5.49 -24.05 16.65
CA SER A 487 -6.86 -23.72 17.07
C SER A 487 -7.00 -23.52 18.58
N GLU A 488 -5.98 -23.89 19.35
CA GLU A 488 -6.01 -23.83 20.81
C GLU A 488 -5.90 -22.39 21.32
N GLY A 489 -6.54 -22.14 22.46
CA GLY A 489 -6.52 -20.84 23.12
C GLY A 489 -7.45 -19.80 22.49
N PHE A 490 -8.34 -20.14 21.56
CA PHE A 490 -9.41 -19.24 21.09
C PHE A 490 -10.74 -19.42 21.84
N GLU A 491 -10.95 -20.59 22.45
CA GLU A 491 -12.19 -20.98 23.13
C GLU A 491 -12.53 -20.11 24.35
N HIS A 492 -11.52 -19.50 24.97
CA HIS A 492 -11.67 -18.65 26.15
C HIS A 492 -12.05 -17.19 25.82
N LEU A 493 -12.00 -16.78 24.55
CA LEU A 493 -12.12 -15.37 24.17
C LEU A 493 -13.52 -14.83 24.46
N GLN A 494 -13.57 -13.72 25.18
CA GLN A 494 -14.77 -12.95 25.45
C GLN A 494 -14.62 -11.53 24.91
N LEU A 495 -15.73 -10.86 24.59
CA LEU A 495 -15.71 -9.48 24.09
C LEU A 495 -15.00 -8.51 25.05
N LYS A 496 -15.01 -8.79 26.37
CA LYS A 496 -14.35 -7.97 27.40
C LYS A 496 -12.82 -8.00 27.34
N ASP A 497 -12.23 -9.01 26.69
CA ASP A 497 -10.78 -9.16 26.57
C ASP A 497 -10.22 -8.22 25.50
N PHE A 498 -11.07 -7.81 24.57
CA PHE A 498 -10.72 -6.87 23.51
C PHE A 498 -10.62 -5.45 24.04
N LYS A 499 -9.59 -4.75 23.56
CA LYS A 499 -9.49 -3.30 23.70
C LYS A 499 -10.03 -2.64 22.45
N SER A 500 -10.58 -1.45 22.60
CA SER A 500 -11.17 -0.71 21.49
C SER A 500 -11.03 0.80 21.63
N ASP A 501 -11.03 1.48 20.49
CA ASP A 501 -11.09 2.93 20.39
C ASP A 501 -12.00 3.39 19.24
N LEU A 502 -12.44 4.65 19.36
CA LEU A 502 -13.25 5.34 18.37
C LEU A 502 -12.62 6.70 18.09
N GLY A 503 -12.65 7.16 16.84
CA GLY A 503 -12.12 8.46 16.52
C GLY A 503 -12.62 9.05 15.21
N ILE A 504 -12.17 10.28 14.97
CA ILE A 504 -12.39 11.02 13.74
C ILE A 504 -11.06 11.40 13.11
N ALA A 505 -11.03 11.52 11.79
CA ALA A 505 -9.89 12.06 11.07
C ALA A 505 -10.32 13.06 10.02
N LEU A 506 -9.49 14.10 9.86
CA LEU A 506 -9.51 14.97 8.69
C LEU A 506 -8.42 14.51 7.75
N THR A 507 -8.74 14.30 6.48
CA THR A 507 -7.79 13.76 5.50
C THR A 507 -7.93 14.44 4.14
N ASN A 508 -6.91 14.34 3.29
CA ASN A 508 -7.04 14.75 1.89
C ASN A 508 -7.76 13.66 1.07
N ALA A 509 -8.15 13.95 -0.18
CA ALA A 509 -8.88 13.00 -1.03
C ALA A 509 -8.18 11.64 -1.26
N SER A 510 -6.85 11.57 -1.09
CA SER A 510 -6.09 10.32 -1.21
C SER A 510 -6.02 9.49 0.09
N GLY A 511 -6.43 10.05 1.23
CA GLY A 511 -6.35 9.39 2.54
C GLY A 511 -4.93 9.39 3.15
N ARG A 512 -3.95 10.01 2.49
CA ARG A 512 -2.53 9.94 2.87
C ARG A 512 -2.18 10.94 3.95
N PHE A 513 -2.53 12.21 3.74
CA PHE A 513 -2.34 13.23 4.77
C PHE A 513 -3.55 13.18 5.68
N ARG A 514 -3.34 12.86 6.95
CA ARG A 514 -4.45 12.77 7.90
C ARG A 514 -4.06 13.19 9.31
N LEU A 515 -4.97 13.92 9.94
CA LEU A 515 -4.95 14.25 11.36
C LEU A 515 -6.04 13.44 12.05
N ASN A 516 -5.65 12.53 12.93
CA ASN A 516 -6.57 11.69 13.69
C ASN A 516 -6.73 12.21 15.12
N ILE A 517 -7.94 12.13 15.65
CA ILE A 517 -8.27 12.27 17.07
C ILE A 517 -9.00 10.99 17.47
N ALA A 518 -8.40 10.21 18.37
CA ALA A 518 -8.92 8.92 18.81
C ALA A 518 -9.16 8.94 20.33
N LYS A 519 -10.18 8.21 20.79
CA LYS A 519 -10.53 8.03 22.20
C LYS A 519 -10.64 6.56 22.55
N ARG A 520 -9.93 6.12 23.58
CA ARG A 520 -10.09 4.81 24.20
C ARG A 520 -11.50 4.63 24.74
N LEU A 521 -12.08 3.45 24.55
CA LEU A 521 -13.41 3.12 25.07
C LEU A 521 -13.36 2.42 26.44
N ASP A 522 -12.19 1.93 26.85
CA ASP A 522 -12.00 1.19 28.10
C ASP A 522 -11.67 2.08 29.32
N THR A 523 -11.43 3.38 29.12
CA THR A 523 -11.11 4.30 30.21
C THR A 523 -11.45 5.75 29.85
N SER A 524 -11.71 6.58 30.87
CA SER A 524 -11.80 8.03 30.75
C SER A 524 -10.46 8.74 31.02
N HIS A 525 -9.49 8.08 31.65
CA HIS A 525 -8.21 8.67 32.03
C HIS A 525 -7.19 8.57 30.89
N LYS A 526 -6.60 9.72 30.49
CA LYS A 526 -5.67 9.82 29.33
C LYS A 526 -6.20 9.07 28.09
N ALA A 527 -7.51 9.18 27.86
CA ALA A 527 -8.20 8.40 26.85
C ALA A 527 -7.95 8.89 25.42
N TRP A 528 -7.52 10.15 25.26
CA TRP A 528 -7.43 10.82 23.97
C TRP A 528 -6.01 10.80 23.40
N LYS A 529 -5.92 10.56 22.10
CA LYS A 529 -4.67 10.63 21.34
C LYS A 529 -4.88 11.37 20.03
N VAL A 530 -3.90 12.22 19.70
CA VAL A 530 -3.83 12.91 18.41
C VAL A 530 -2.63 12.39 17.65
N SER A 531 -2.80 12.06 16.37
CA SER A 531 -1.71 11.59 15.52
C SER A 531 -1.80 12.23 14.15
N PHE A 532 -0.65 12.60 13.58
CA PHE A 532 -0.54 12.99 12.19
C PHE A 532 0.12 11.86 11.39
N ARG A 533 -0.39 11.62 10.18
CA ARG A 533 0.10 10.58 9.28
C ARG A 533 0.22 11.13 7.86
N ILE A 534 1.18 10.63 7.11
CA ILE A 534 1.38 10.91 5.67
C ILE A 534 1.14 9.67 4.80
N ASN A 535 0.59 8.61 5.40
CA ASN A 535 0.20 7.40 4.70
C ASN A 535 -1.16 6.87 5.17
N LYS A 536 -1.86 6.17 4.26
CA LYS A 536 -3.10 5.46 4.59
C LYS A 536 -2.78 4.29 5.54
N PRO A 537 -3.55 4.04 6.61
CA PRO A 537 -3.23 3.03 7.64
C PRO A 537 -3.28 1.59 7.13
N PHE A 538 -4.15 1.29 6.16
CA PHE A 538 -4.24 -0.03 5.54
C PHE A 538 -4.84 -0.02 4.14
#